data_AF-A0A2E8WFR6-F1
#
_entry.id   AF-A0A2E8WFR6-F1
#
_cell.length_a   1.000
_cell.length_b   1.000
_cell.length_c   1.000
_cell.angle_alpha   90.00
_cell.angle_beta   90.00
_cell.angle_gamma   90.00
#
_symmetry.space_group_name_H-M   'P 1'
#
loop_
_entity.id
_entity.type
_entity.pdbx_description
1 polymer ?
#
loop_
_entity_poly.entity_id
_entity_poly.type
_entity_poly.pdbx_seq_one_letter_code
_entity_poly.pdbx_strand_id
1 'polypeptide(L)'
;MNLNIRNDISGEIASPTLLAGWPGMGSVGVGAVNYLRRHLEAVPFADVDMTEFFCHEEVVVEDGIAQLPAMPNHVFYHVPDRDLIIFESEAQVGGEGGIALMNRVLDLAQQLDVQAIYTAAAYAIPMRHSDDVHVLGISNRESMRDHVVDHGIEVLEQGRISGLNGLLLGFADSRGISAACLLATMPHQLVQMPNPRASRGIINILTSLLDVEVDLTEMDEAVEEMGRVIEEIEQRIRSAFSSMEGEGNDSTEELTEVDEETVPAKVMERIERMFLQFSNSPSAQQSRVMAQQLKEELDKWDLYGVYEDRFLNLFRDQ
;
A
#
# COMPACT_ATOMS: atom_id res chain seq x y z
N MET A 1 19.29 3.85 19.24
CA MET A 1 19.18 3.02 18.03
C MET A 1 20.58 2.73 17.51
N ASN A 2 20.98 1.48 17.62
CA ASN A 2 22.32 1.00 17.28
C ASN A 2 22.29 0.25 15.95
N LEU A 3 23.37 0.38 15.17
CA LEU A 3 23.62 -0.46 14.01
C LEU A 3 24.64 -1.52 14.43
N ASN A 4 24.23 -2.77 14.36
CA ASN A 4 25.03 -3.90 14.77
C ASN A 4 25.62 -4.56 13.52
N ILE A 5 26.89 -4.31 13.25
CA ILE A 5 27.62 -4.99 12.16
C ILE A 5 28.09 -6.35 12.68
N ARG A 6 27.56 -7.42 12.09
CA ARG A 6 27.90 -8.81 12.41
C ARG A 6 29.13 -9.27 11.63
N ASN A 7 29.18 -8.90 10.35
CA ASN A 7 30.29 -9.20 9.44
C ASN A 7 30.65 -7.92 8.67
N ASP A 8 31.94 -7.59 8.60
CA ASP A 8 32.42 -6.47 7.79
C ASP A 8 32.61 -6.93 6.35
N ILE A 9 31.81 -6.38 5.44
CA ILE A 9 31.81 -6.69 4.02
C ILE A 9 32.54 -5.65 3.18
N SER A 10 33.13 -4.60 3.78
CA SER A 10 33.67 -3.44 3.05
C SER A 10 34.78 -3.79 2.04
N GLY A 11 35.44 -4.95 2.20
CA GLY A 11 36.41 -5.47 1.23
C GLY A 11 35.83 -6.36 0.12
N GLU A 12 34.53 -6.68 0.19
CA GLU A 12 33.82 -7.59 -0.72
C GLU A 12 32.92 -6.84 -1.72
N ILE A 13 32.66 -5.55 -1.46
CA ILE A 13 31.80 -4.69 -2.28
C ILE A 13 32.54 -3.43 -2.73
N ALA A 14 32.23 -2.96 -3.92
CA ALA A 14 32.75 -1.74 -4.51
C ALA A 14 31.58 -0.88 -5.02
N SER A 15 31.23 0.17 -4.28
CA SER A 15 30.22 1.17 -4.65
C SER A 15 28.85 0.55 -5.02
N PRO A 16 28.20 -0.17 -4.09
CA PRO A 16 27.03 -1.00 -4.39
C PRO A 16 25.75 -0.23 -4.63
N THR A 17 24.76 -0.94 -5.15
CA THR A 17 23.35 -0.53 -5.14
C THR A 17 22.68 -1.02 -3.85
N LEU A 18 21.79 -0.21 -3.28
CA LEU A 18 20.96 -0.59 -2.14
C LEU A 18 19.50 -0.78 -2.58
N LEU A 19 18.96 -1.97 -2.41
CA LEU A 19 17.53 -2.25 -2.50
C LEU A 19 16.93 -2.22 -1.09
N ALA A 20 15.97 -1.34 -0.81
CA ALA A 20 15.36 -1.21 0.51
C ALA A 20 13.84 -1.40 0.48
N GLY A 21 13.30 -2.13 1.45
CA GLY A 21 11.86 -2.45 1.53
C GLY A 21 11.28 -2.37 2.93
N TRP A 22 10.12 -1.72 3.04
CA TRP A 22 9.28 -1.68 4.25
C TRP A 22 7.86 -2.16 3.94
N PRO A 23 7.13 -2.64 4.96
CA PRO A 23 5.73 -3.04 4.81
C PRO A 23 4.87 -1.90 4.27
N GLY A 24 3.85 -2.24 3.47
CA GLY A 24 2.96 -1.29 2.83
C GLY A 24 1.75 -1.98 2.22
N MET A 25 0.98 -1.26 1.41
CA MET A 25 -0.23 -1.79 0.78
C MET A 25 0.06 -3.07 0.00
N GLY A 26 -0.76 -4.09 0.24
CA GLY A 26 -0.67 -5.42 -0.34
C GLY A 26 0.69 -6.11 -0.23
N SER A 27 1.54 -5.68 0.71
CA SER A 27 2.92 -6.15 0.85
C SER A 27 3.74 -6.10 -0.45
N VAL A 28 3.40 -5.20 -1.38
CA VAL A 28 3.97 -5.18 -2.73
C VAL A 28 5.48 -4.93 -2.71
N GLY A 29 5.89 -3.83 -2.08
CA GLY A 29 7.29 -3.43 -2.03
C GLY A 29 8.16 -4.42 -1.26
N VAL A 30 7.84 -4.63 0.02
CA VAL A 30 8.59 -5.57 0.87
C VAL A 30 8.52 -7.01 0.34
N GLY A 31 7.42 -7.42 -0.29
CA GLY A 31 7.28 -8.73 -0.90
C GLY A 31 8.25 -8.94 -2.06
N ALA A 32 8.41 -7.94 -2.93
CA ALA A 32 9.41 -7.97 -3.99
C ALA A 32 10.85 -8.00 -3.44
N VAL A 33 11.15 -7.16 -2.44
CA VAL A 33 12.47 -7.12 -1.79
C VAL A 33 12.81 -8.45 -1.12
N ASN A 34 11.87 -9.02 -0.35
CA ASN A 34 12.03 -10.32 0.30
C ASN A 34 12.23 -11.44 -0.73
N TYR A 35 11.49 -11.43 -1.84
CA TYR A 35 11.64 -12.41 -2.91
C TYR A 35 13.05 -12.40 -3.50
N LEU A 36 13.54 -11.21 -3.88
CA LEU A 36 14.90 -11.04 -4.40
C LEU A 36 15.95 -11.43 -3.38
N ARG A 37 15.78 -11.04 -2.11
CA ARG A 37 16.69 -11.43 -1.03
C ARG A 37 16.83 -12.95 -0.93
N ARG A 38 15.73 -13.70 -1.02
CA ARG A 38 15.75 -15.17 -0.95
C ARG A 38 16.36 -15.80 -2.20
N HIS A 39 15.95 -15.35 -3.38
CA HIS A 39 16.36 -15.96 -4.66
C HIS A 39 17.78 -15.61 -5.08
N LEU A 40 18.33 -14.51 -4.54
CA LEU A 40 19.74 -14.14 -4.69
C LEU A 40 20.60 -14.65 -3.54
N GLU A 41 20.06 -15.49 -2.66
CA GLU A 41 20.76 -16.11 -1.53
C GLU A 41 21.50 -15.08 -0.65
N ALA A 42 20.90 -13.91 -0.45
CA ALA A 42 21.54 -12.80 0.23
C ALA A 42 21.82 -13.16 1.71
N VAL A 43 23.02 -12.81 2.18
CA VAL A 43 23.54 -13.19 3.51
C VAL A 43 23.45 -11.98 4.45
N PRO A 44 22.90 -12.13 5.67
CA PRO A 44 22.79 -11.03 6.61
C PRO A 44 24.17 -10.62 7.15
N PHE A 45 24.45 -9.31 7.19
CA PHE A 45 25.71 -8.79 7.71
C PHE A 45 25.54 -7.68 8.76
N ALA A 46 24.38 -7.03 8.82
CA ALA A 46 24.10 -6.03 9.85
C ALA A 46 22.61 -5.95 10.21
N ASP A 47 22.29 -5.41 11.38
CA ASP A 47 20.91 -5.11 11.79
C ASP A 47 20.79 -3.76 12.52
N VAL A 48 19.59 -3.18 12.51
CA VAL A 48 19.26 -1.95 13.24
C VAL A 48 18.41 -2.28 14.46
N ASP A 49 18.95 -2.00 15.65
CA ASP A 49 18.22 -2.12 16.89
C ASP A 49 17.28 -0.92 17.08
N MET A 50 15.98 -1.20 16.87
CA MET A 50 14.87 -0.26 17.01
C MET A 50 14.14 -0.40 18.35
N THR A 51 14.66 -1.16 19.32
CA THR A 51 13.95 -1.48 20.58
C THR A 51 13.41 -0.24 21.30
N GLU A 52 14.14 0.88 21.27
CA GLU A 52 13.71 2.14 21.91
C GLU A 52 12.48 2.80 21.27
N PHE A 53 12.09 2.39 20.06
CA PHE A 53 11.00 2.97 19.28
C PHE A 53 9.77 2.06 19.17
N PHE A 54 9.80 0.90 19.83
CA PHE A 54 8.70 -0.06 19.82
C PHE A 54 8.17 -0.29 21.22
N CYS A 55 6.85 -0.32 21.33
CA CYS A 55 6.13 -0.73 22.51
C CYS A 55 5.21 -1.88 22.10
N HIS A 56 5.27 -3.01 22.81
CA HIS A 56 4.35 -4.11 22.57
C HIS A 56 2.91 -3.69 22.90
N GLU A 57 2.02 -3.77 21.91
CA GLU A 57 0.59 -3.47 22.08
C GLU A 57 -0.22 -4.71 22.48
N GLU A 58 0.37 -5.90 22.34
CA GLU A 58 -0.28 -7.18 22.56
C GLU A 58 0.66 -8.20 23.23
N VAL A 59 0.06 -9.26 23.76
CA VAL A 59 0.74 -10.48 24.18
C VAL A 59 0.30 -11.62 23.29
N VAL A 60 1.23 -12.51 22.96
CA VAL A 60 0.92 -13.79 22.31
C VAL A 60 0.66 -14.82 23.40
N VAL A 61 -0.40 -15.62 23.26
CA VAL A 61 -0.73 -16.68 24.20
C VAL A 61 -0.47 -18.03 23.54
N GLU A 62 0.53 -18.76 24.05
CA GLU A 62 0.87 -20.11 23.61
C GLU A 62 0.67 -21.08 24.78
N ASP A 63 -0.11 -22.15 24.55
CA ASP A 63 -0.48 -23.12 25.59
C ASP A 63 -1.04 -22.49 26.89
N GLY A 64 -1.76 -21.36 26.75
CA GLY A 64 -2.33 -20.61 27.87
C GLY A 64 -1.33 -19.72 28.62
N ILE A 65 -0.09 -19.60 28.13
CA ILE A 65 0.96 -18.76 28.70
C ILE A 65 1.12 -17.50 27.87
N ALA A 66 0.97 -16.33 28.51
CA ALA A 66 1.19 -15.05 27.88
C ALA A 66 2.69 -14.72 27.78
N GLN A 67 3.14 -14.35 26.59
CA GLN A 67 4.50 -13.89 26.30
C GLN A 67 4.47 -12.69 25.36
N LEU A 68 5.53 -11.88 25.38
CA LEU A 68 5.68 -10.80 24.40
C LEU A 68 6.06 -11.38 23.04
N PRO A 69 5.50 -10.90 21.92
CA PRO A 69 5.95 -11.29 20.60
C PRO A 69 7.40 -10.82 20.36
N ALA A 70 8.06 -11.48 19.40
CA ALA A 70 9.38 -11.06 18.94
C ALA A 70 9.33 -9.63 18.38
N MET A 71 10.43 -8.91 18.54
CA MET A 71 10.58 -7.56 17.96
C MET A 71 10.72 -7.66 16.44
N PRO A 72 10.17 -6.71 15.67
CA PRO A 72 10.38 -6.66 14.23
C PRO A 72 11.86 -6.56 13.87
N ASN A 73 12.28 -7.30 12.85
CA ASN A 73 13.64 -7.27 12.34
C ASN A 73 13.85 -6.11 11.35
N HIS A 74 15.07 -5.57 11.35
CA HIS A 74 15.54 -4.52 10.44
C HIS A 74 16.95 -4.88 9.99
N VAL A 75 17.09 -5.59 8.87
CA VAL A 75 18.31 -6.34 8.57
C VAL A 75 18.87 -5.93 7.21
N PHE A 76 20.19 -5.79 7.17
CA PHE A 76 20.97 -5.66 5.94
C PHE A 76 21.55 -7.00 5.53
N TYR A 77 21.43 -7.27 4.24
CA TYR A 77 21.97 -8.42 3.56
C TYR A 77 22.89 -7.96 2.43
N HIS A 78 23.91 -8.76 2.13
CA HIS A 78 24.71 -8.58 0.92
C HIS A 78 24.52 -9.79 0.03
N VAL A 79 24.55 -9.58 -1.28
CA VAL A 79 24.55 -10.67 -2.25
C VAL A 79 26.00 -11.00 -2.57
N PRO A 80 26.48 -12.22 -2.29
CA PRO A 80 27.85 -12.61 -2.61
C PRO A 80 28.20 -12.40 -4.08
N ASP A 81 29.45 -12.01 -4.35
CA ASP A 81 29.98 -11.75 -5.69
C ASP A 81 29.23 -10.67 -6.49
N ARG A 82 28.45 -9.82 -5.82
CA ARG A 82 27.71 -8.71 -6.43
C ARG A 82 27.78 -7.46 -5.57
N ASP A 83 27.83 -6.31 -6.22
CA ASP A 83 27.74 -4.99 -5.60
C ASP A 83 26.28 -4.63 -5.27
N LEU A 84 25.61 -5.50 -4.50
CA LEU A 84 24.20 -5.36 -4.12
C LEU A 84 23.99 -5.60 -2.63
N ILE A 85 23.42 -4.59 -1.99
CA ILE A 85 22.96 -4.62 -0.60
C ILE A 85 21.44 -4.60 -0.61
N ILE A 86 20.84 -5.38 0.29
CA ILE A 86 19.40 -5.41 0.52
C ILE A 86 19.11 -5.02 1.96
N PHE A 87 18.22 -4.05 2.17
CA PHE A 87 17.65 -3.74 3.47
C PHE A 87 16.19 -4.18 3.51
N GLU A 88 15.85 -5.04 4.45
CA GLU A 88 14.48 -5.49 4.69
C GLU A 88 14.05 -5.12 6.11
N SER A 89 12.88 -4.51 6.23
CA SER A 89 12.25 -4.20 7.50
C SER A 89 10.92 -4.92 7.65
N GLU A 90 10.65 -5.44 8.84
CA GLU A 90 9.38 -6.07 9.20
C GLU A 90 8.34 -5.08 9.73
N ALA A 91 8.66 -3.78 9.82
CA ALA A 91 7.75 -2.78 10.38
C ALA A 91 7.85 -1.43 9.67
N GLN A 92 6.70 -0.77 9.50
CA GLN A 92 6.62 0.60 9.01
C GLN A 92 6.38 1.56 10.18
N VAL A 93 7.46 2.18 10.66
CA VAL A 93 7.45 3.07 11.83
C VAL A 93 7.29 4.52 11.38
N GLY A 94 6.33 5.24 11.98
CA GLY A 94 6.13 6.67 11.75
C GLY A 94 6.96 7.57 12.69
N GLY A 95 6.84 8.89 12.51
CA GLY A 95 7.39 9.88 13.44
C GLY A 95 8.91 9.79 13.63
N GLU A 96 9.37 10.02 14.85
CA GLU A 96 10.80 10.03 15.20
C GLU A 96 11.49 8.70 14.93
N GLY A 97 10.84 7.57 15.19
CA GLY A 97 11.40 6.24 14.92
C GLY A 97 11.61 5.98 13.43
N GLY A 98 10.66 6.37 12.58
CA GLY A 98 10.82 6.29 11.13
C GLY A 98 11.97 7.15 10.60
N ILE A 99 12.08 8.38 11.12
CA ILE A 99 13.18 9.31 10.80
C ILE A 99 14.53 8.72 11.23
N ALA A 100 14.60 8.17 12.44
CA ALA A 100 15.80 7.52 12.96
C ALA A 100 16.21 6.35 12.05
N LEU A 101 15.27 5.45 11.74
CA LEU A 101 15.55 4.29 10.89
C LEU A 101 16.06 4.69 9.50
N MET A 102 15.41 5.64 8.81
CA MET A 102 15.88 6.13 7.51
C MET A 102 17.29 6.73 7.58
N ASN A 103 17.56 7.52 8.63
CA ASN A 103 18.89 8.06 8.83
C ASN A 103 19.93 6.95 9.00
N ARG A 104 19.61 5.89 9.76
CA ARG A 104 20.57 4.80 9.94
C ARG A 104 20.83 4.01 8.67
N VAL A 105 19.79 3.77 7.88
CA VAL A 105 19.93 3.14 6.55
C VAL A 105 20.85 3.96 5.66
N LEU A 106 20.67 5.28 5.63
CA LEU A 106 21.50 6.16 4.82
C LEU A 106 22.90 6.36 5.39
N ASP A 107 23.10 6.27 6.71
CA ASP A 107 24.44 6.31 7.32
C ASP A 107 25.30 5.15 6.80
N LEU A 108 24.74 3.93 6.81
CA LEU A 108 25.42 2.75 6.28
C LEU A 108 25.63 2.89 4.76
N ALA A 109 24.63 3.38 4.03
CA ALA A 109 24.74 3.61 2.60
C ALA A 109 25.91 4.55 2.25
N GLN A 110 26.12 5.62 3.03
CA GLN A 110 27.27 6.52 2.85
C GLN A 110 28.60 5.87 3.23
N GLN A 111 28.64 5.07 4.31
CA GLN A 111 29.84 4.35 4.72
C GLN A 111 30.33 3.35 3.68
N LEU A 112 29.39 2.73 2.96
CA LEU A 112 29.66 1.74 1.92
C LEU A 112 29.74 2.34 0.51
N ASP A 113 29.67 3.68 0.39
CA ASP A 113 29.71 4.40 -0.90
C ASP A 113 28.63 3.94 -1.90
N VAL A 114 27.40 3.72 -1.41
CA VAL A 114 26.26 3.33 -2.24
C VAL A 114 25.98 4.38 -3.31
N GLN A 115 25.89 3.94 -4.57
CA GLN A 115 25.71 4.84 -5.72
C GLN A 115 24.24 5.13 -6.02
N ALA A 116 23.38 4.14 -5.80
CA ALA A 116 21.96 4.22 -6.07
C ALA A 116 21.15 3.46 -5.02
N ILE A 117 19.97 3.99 -4.70
CA ILE A 117 18.99 3.34 -3.83
C ILE A 117 17.71 3.08 -4.62
N TYR A 118 17.22 1.85 -4.59
CA TYR A 118 15.90 1.49 -5.09
C TYR A 118 14.99 1.11 -3.93
N THR A 119 13.77 1.62 -3.94
CA THR A 119 12.68 1.16 -3.09
C THR A 119 11.49 0.76 -3.93
N ALA A 120 10.52 0.07 -3.34
CA ALA A 120 9.30 -0.29 -4.02
C ALA A 120 8.07 -0.08 -3.14
N ALA A 121 6.95 0.25 -3.75
CA ALA A 121 5.65 0.37 -3.09
C ALA A 121 4.51 0.06 -4.07
N ALA A 122 3.28 0.10 -3.56
CA ALA A 122 2.10 -0.05 -4.38
C ALA A 122 1.48 1.31 -4.74
N TYR A 123 0.82 1.36 -5.89
CA TYR A 123 0.01 2.48 -6.35
C TYR A 123 -1.44 2.04 -6.52
N ALA A 124 -2.25 2.29 -5.50
CA ALA A 124 -3.65 1.88 -5.46
C ALA A 124 -4.50 2.74 -6.41
N ILE A 125 -5.10 2.11 -7.43
CA ILE A 125 -5.95 2.77 -8.42
C ILE A 125 -7.28 2.00 -8.63
N PRO A 126 -8.29 2.63 -9.24
CA PRO A 126 -9.47 1.91 -9.71
C PRO A 126 -9.09 0.98 -10.88
N MET A 127 -8.90 -0.30 -10.56
CA MET A 127 -8.63 -1.37 -11.53
C MET A 127 -9.18 -2.71 -10.99
N ARG A 128 -9.36 -3.69 -11.86
CA ARG A 128 -9.71 -5.07 -11.47
C ARG A 128 -8.46 -5.84 -11.06
N HIS A 129 -8.64 -6.90 -10.27
CA HIS A 129 -7.52 -7.75 -9.86
C HIS A 129 -6.85 -8.50 -11.03
N SER A 130 -7.57 -8.67 -12.15
CA SER A 130 -7.11 -9.33 -13.36
C SER A 130 -6.50 -8.38 -14.40
N ASP A 131 -6.59 -7.07 -14.21
CA ASP A 131 -5.98 -6.09 -15.10
C ASP A 131 -4.44 -6.19 -15.05
N ASP A 132 -3.78 -5.70 -16.11
CA ASP A 132 -2.33 -5.67 -16.17
C ASP A 132 -1.74 -4.70 -15.14
N VAL A 133 -0.59 -5.07 -14.58
CA VAL A 133 0.16 -4.24 -13.64
C VAL A 133 1.13 -3.36 -14.41
N HIS A 134 1.04 -2.06 -14.19
CA HIS A 134 2.03 -1.08 -14.63
C HIS A 134 2.94 -0.71 -13.46
N VAL A 135 4.23 -0.48 -13.74
CA VAL A 135 5.20 0.00 -12.75
C VAL A 135 5.63 1.40 -13.14
N LEU A 136 5.35 2.35 -12.25
CA LEU A 136 5.74 3.74 -12.39
C LEU A 136 7.01 4.00 -11.56
N GLY A 137 7.91 4.82 -12.08
CA GLY A 137 9.10 5.30 -11.40
C GLY A 137 8.92 6.71 -10.87
N ILE A 138 9.47 6.96 -9.68
CA ILE A 138 9.79 8.30 -9.19
C ILE A 138 11.25 8.35 -8.81
N SER A 139 11.88 9.51 -8.91
CA SER A 139 13.29 9.69 -8.58
C SER A 139 13.54 11.01 -7.88
N ASN A 140 14.57 11.07 -7.06
CA ASN A 140 14.94 12.29 -6.34
C ASN A 140 15.84 13.24 -7.15
N ARG A 141 16.40 12.79 -8.28
CA ARG A 141 17.32 13.56 -9.13
C ARG A 141 17.02 13.34 -10.60
N GLU A 142 17.31 14.34 -11.44
CA GLU A 142 17.09 14.27 -12.90
C GLU A 142 17.86 13.12 -13.54
N SER A 143 19.13 12.93 -13.19
CA SER A 143 19.95 11.83 -13.71
C SER A 143 19.39 10.45 -13.38
N MET A 144 18.78 10.31 -12.19
CA MET A 144 18.15 9.06 -11.77
C MET A 144 16.81 8.84 -12.49
N ARG A 145 16.02 9.91 -12.70
CA ARG A 145 14.81 9.84 -13.53
C ARG A 145 15.14 9.41 -14.95
N ASP A 146 16.15 10.01 -15.56
CA ASP A 146 16.56 9.70 -16.93
C ASP A 146 17.03 8.24 -17.03
N HIS A 147 17.79 7.76 -16.05
CA HIS A 147 18.17 6.35 -15.94
C HIS A 147 16.96 5.40 -15.86
N VAL A 148 15.95 5.75 -15.05
CA VAL A 148 14.69 4.98 -14.94
C VAL A 148 13.94 4.95 -16.28
N VAL A 149 13.88 6.07 -17.00
CA VAL A 149 13.25 6.17 -18.33
C VAL A 149 14.01 5.35 -19.38
N ASP A 150 15.34 5.37 -19.36
CA ASP A 150 16.19 4.59 -20.27
C ASP A 150 15.97 3.07 -20.11
N HIS A 151 15.50 2.63 -18.94
CA HIS A 151 15.08 1.25 -18.68
C HIS A 151 13.61 0.97 -19.02
N GLY A 152 12.94 1.90 -19.71
CA GLY A 152 11.56 1.74 -20.18
C GLY A 152 10.50 1.88 -19.09
N ILE A 153 10.85 2.46 -17.93
CA ILE A 153 9.92 2.65 -16.81
C ILE A 153 9.21 4.00 -16.98
N GLU A 154 7.88 3.98 -16.93
CA GLU A 154 7.05 5.19 -17.01
C GLU A 154 7.22 6.05 -15.74
N VAL A 155 7.30 7.37 -15.87
CA VAL A 155 7.51 8.26 -14.72
C VAL A 155 6.17 8.78 -14.20
N LEU A 156 6.00 8.77 -12.87
CA LEU A 156 4.89 9.47 -12.23
C LEU A 156 5.21 10.97 -12.11
N GLU A 157 4.63 11.77 -13.00
CA GLU A 157 4.86 13.22 -13.10
C GLU A 157 4.38 14.01 -11.86
N GLN A 158 3.24 13.62 -11.29
CA GLN A 158 2.62 14.31 -10.16
C GLN A 158 1.98 13.32 -9.20
N GLY A 159 2.18 13.51 -7.90
CA GLY A 159 1.60 12.66 -6.89
C GLY A 159 2.12 12.95 -5.49
N ARG A 160 1.65 12.18 -4.52
CA ARG A 160 2.16 12.17 -3.15
C ARG A 160 2.42 10.73 -2.76
N ILE A 161 3.64 10.42 -2.36
CA ILE A 161 4.00 9.11 -1.83
C ILE A 161 4.22 9.24 -0.33
N SER A 162 3.53 8.39 0.43
CA SER A 162 3.68 8.27 1.88
C SER A 162 4.42 6.98 2.24
N GLY A 163 4.83 6.87 3.51
CA GLY A 163 5.53 5.69 4.01
C GLY A 163 7.03 5.71 3.73
N LEU A 164 7.76 4.82 4.39
CA LEU A 164 9.23 4.87 4.42
C LEU A 164 9.83 4.60 3.03
N ASN A 165 9.21 3.73 2.23
CA ASN A 165 9.64 3.45 0.85
C ASN A 165 9.74 4.73 0.00
N GLY A 166 8.75 5.61 0.07
CA GLY A 166 8.73 6.87 -0.70
C GLY A 166 9.50 8.00 -0.01
N LEU A 167 9.39 8.12 1.32
CA LEU A 167 10.06 9.17 2.07
C LEU A 167 11.58 9.07 1.96
N LEU A 168 12.15 7.86 1.87
CA LEU A 168 13.58 7.64 1.74
C LEU A 168 14.21 8.46 0.59
N LEU A 169 13.49 8.69 -0.51
CA LEU A 169 13.99 9.50 -1.64
C LEU A 169 14.32 10.93 -1.20
N GLY A 170 13.46 11.54 -0.38
CA GLY A 170 13.68 12.88 0.15
C GLY A 170 14.84 12.93 1.16
N PHE A 171 14.98 11.89 1.99
CA PHE A 171 16.13 11.79 2.91
C PHE A 171 17.45 11.54 2.16
N ALA A 172 17.43 10.68 1.14
CA ALA A 172 18.58 10.40 0.28
C ALA A 172 19.05 11.65 -0.49
N ASP A 173 18.11 12.47 -0.97
CA ASP A 173 18.41 13.74 -1.65
C ASP A 173 19.23 14.69 -0.75
N SER A 174 18.82 14.82 0.52
CA SER A 174 19.55 15.65 1.50
C SER A 174 21.00 15.18 1.76
N ARG A 175 21.34 13.96 1.35
CA ARG A 175 22.67 13.35 1.48
C ARG A 175 23.39 13.18 0.14
N GLY A 176 22.80 13.64 -0.95
CA GLY A 176 23.37 13.55 -2.29
C GLY A 176 23.38 12.14 -2.88
N ILE A 177 22.59 11.20 -2.35
CA ILE A 177 22.50 9.83 -2.87
C ILE A 177 21.35 9.75 -3.88
N SER A 178 21.63 9.20 -5.06
CA SER A 178 20.60 8.97 -6.09
C SER A 178 19.63 7.89 -5.64
N ALA A 179 18.33 8.13 -5.75
CA ALA A 179 17.32 7.20 -5.31
C ALA A 179 16.08 7.20 -6.22
N ALA A 180 15.48 6.03 -6.41
CA ALA A 180 14.22 5.84 -7.11
C ALA A 180 13.27 4.92 -6.32
N CYS A 181 11.96 5.19 -6.41
CA CYS A 181 10.92 4.31 -5.90
C CYS A 181 10.09 3.79 -7.07
N LEU A 182 9.89 2.48 -7.12
CA LEU A 182 9.06 1.80 -8.10
C LEU A 182 7.66 1.57 -7.51
N LEU A 183 6.63 1.92 -8.27
CA LEU A 183 5.24 1.98 -7.84
C LEU A 183 4.40 1.08 -8.74
N ALA A 184 4.10 -0.14 -8.29
CA ALA A 184 3.26 -1.08 -9.05
C ALA A 184 1.77 -0.79 -8.82
N THR A 185 1.00 -0.68 -9.90
CA THR A 185 -0.45 -0.48 -9.81
C THR A 185 -1.14 -1.67 -9.13
N MET A 186 -2.13 -1.39 -8.29
CA MET A 186 -2.98 -2.41 -7.68
C MET A 186 -4.42 -1.94 -7.49
N PRO A 187 -5.41 -2.84 -7.40
CA PRO A 187 -6.78 -2.49 -7.06
C PRO A 187 -6.88 -1.82 -5.69
N HIS A 188 -7.48 -0.63 -5.63
CA HIS A 188 -7.59 0.12 -4.36
C HIS A 188 -8.43 -0.59 -3.28
N GLN A 189 -9.33 -1.50 -3.66
CA GLN A 189 -10.12 -2.28 -2.72
C GLN A 189 -9.32 -3.40 -2.05
N LEU A 190 -8.16 -3.76 -2.62
CA LEU A 190 -7.32 -4.88 -2.16
C LEU A 190 -6.08 -4.41 -1.38
N VAL A 191 -6.03 -3.16 -0.93
CA VAL A 191 -4.85 -2.58 -0.26
C VAL A 191 -4.42 -3.31 1.02
N GLN A 192 -5.35 -4.04 1.67
CA GLN A 192 -5.08 -4.84 2.87
C GLN A 192 -4.81 -6.33 2.57
N MET A 193 -4.92 -6.75 1.31
CA MET A 193 -4.68 -8.14 0.90
C MET A 193 -3.34 -8.25 0.17
N PRO A 194 -2.56 -9.32 0.37
CA PRO A 194 -1.32 -9.50 -0.37
C PRO A 194 -1.56 -9.44 -1.88
N ASN A 195 -0.71 -8.73 -2.61
CA ASN A 195 -0.82 -8.58 -4.06
C ASN A 195 0.46 -9.09 -4.76
N PRO A 196 0.61 -10.42 -4.91
CA PRO A 196 1.77 -11.01 -5.57
C PRO A 196 1.90 -10.58 -7.03
N ARG A 197 0.79 -10.25 -7.71
CA ARG A 197 0.82 -9.78 -9.11
C ARG A 197 1.55 -8.45 -9.23
N ALA A 198 1.28 -7.52 -8.30
CA ALA A 198 1.98 -6.26 -8.22
C ALA A 198 3.44 -6.44 -7.79
N SER A 199 3.73 -7.30 -6.80
CA SER A 199 5.11 -7.64 -6.40
C SER A 199 5.92 -8.20 -7.57
N ARG A 200 5.32 -9.09 -8.36
CA ARG A 200 5.92 -9.67 -9.57
C ARG A 200 6.29 -8.60 -10.60
N GLY A 201 5.43 -7.61 -10.80
CA GLY A 201 5.72 -6.46 -11.66
C GLY A 201 6.97 -5.71 -11.20
N ILE A 202 7.09 -5.45 -9.89
CA ILE A 202 8.30 -4.85 -9.31
C ILE A 202 9.53 -5.75 -9.51
N ILE A 203 9.42 -7.05 -9.25
CA ILE A 203 10.54 -8.00 -9.39
C ILE A 203 11.08 -7.98 -10.82
N ASN A 204 10.21 -8.02 -11.84
CA ASN A 204 10.61 -7.97 -13.25
C ASN A 204 11.39 -6.70 -13.61
N ILE A 205 11.03 -5.55 -13.04
CA ILE A 205 11.74 -4.30 -13.26
C ILE A 205 13.08 -4.30 -12.51
N LEU A 206 13.09 -4.73 -11.25
CA LEU A 206 14.30 -4.79 -10.44
C LEU A 206 15.33 -5.79 -11.00
N THR A 207 14.91 -6.93 -11.53
CA THR A 207 15.82 -7.90 -12.14
C THR A 207 16.54 -7.29 -13.34
N SER A 208 15.82 -6.52 -14.17
CA SER A 208 16.41 -5.79 -15.29
C SER A 208 17.32 -4.65 -14.84
N LEU A 209 16.94 -3.87 -13.82
CA LEU A 209 17.75 -2.75 -13.32
C LEU A 209 19.04 -3.19 -12.64
N LEU A 210 19.00 -4.35 -11.97
CA LEU A 210 20.11 -4.88 -11.18
C LEU A 210 20.96 -5.90 -11.97
N ASP A 211 20.59 -6.22 -13.21
CA ASP A 211 21.22 -7.26 -14.04
C ASP A 211 21.34 -8.61 -13.29
N VAL A 212 20.21 -9.05 -12.73
CA VAL A 212 20.09 -10.32 -12.00
C VAL A 212 19.01 -11.19 -12.61
N GLU A 213 19.22 -12.51 -12.56
CA GLU A 213 18.24 -13.51 -12.96
C GLU A 213 17.70 -14.21 -11.71
N VAL A 214 16.38 -14.36 -11.63
CA VAL A 214 15.70 -15.12 -10.57
C VAL A 214 14.61 -15.98 -11.20
N ASP A 215 14.38 -17.17 -10.64
CA ASP A 215 13.21 -17.99 -10.99
C ASP A 215 11.94 -17.28 -10.50
N LEU A 216 10.91 -17.21 -11.35
CA LEU A 216 9.62 -16.58 -11.04
C LEU A 216 8.51 -17.60 -10.79
N THR A 217 8.80 -18.90 -10.84
CA THR A 217 7.81 -19.97 -10.70
C THR A 217 7.02 -19.84 -9.39
N GLU A 218 7.70 -19.65 -8.25
CA GLU A 218 7.04 -19.46 -6.94
C GLU A 218 6.11 -18.23 -6.95
N MET A 219 6.54 -17.15 -7.60
CA MET A 219 5.75 -15.93 -7.72
C MET A 219 4.53 -16.11 -8.63
N ASP A 220 4.68 -16.82 -9.76
CA ASP A 220 3.59 -17.12 -10.68
C ASP A 220 2.50 -17.97 -10.00
N GLU A 221 2.90 -18.99 -9.24
CA GLU A 221 1.97 -19.80 -8.43
C GLU A 221 1.22 -18.95 -7.40
N ALA A 222 1.91 -18.04 -6.71
CA ALA A 222 1.29 -17.13 -5.75
C ALA A 222 0.28 -16.17 -6.42
N VAL A 223 0.55 -15.73 -7.65
CA VAL A 223 -0.38 -14.90 -8.45
C VAL A 223 -1.66 -15.68 -8.78
N GLU A 224 -1.54 -16.94 -9.21
CA GLU A 224 -2.69 -17.78 -9.54
C GLU A 224 -3.53 -18.12 -8.32
N GLU A 225 -2.90 -18.48 -7.20
CA GLU A 225 -3.60 -18.79 -5.95
C GLU A 225 -4.36 -17.58 -5.43
N MET A 226 -3.72 -16.40 -5.37
CA MET A 226 -4.40 -15.19 -4.91
C MET A 226 -5.53 -14.77 -5.86
N GLY A 227 -5.39 -14.99 -7.17
CA GLY A 227 -6.47 -14.81 -8.13
C GLY A 227 -7.70 -15.66 -7.79
N ARG A 228 -7.51 -16.95 -7.54
CA ARG A 228 -8.58 -17.87 -7.13
C ARG A 228 -9.26 -17.45 -5.83
N VAL A 229 -8.48 -17.01 -4.83
CA VAL A 229 -9.01 -16.51 -3.56
C VAL A 229 -9.89 -15.28 -3.76
N ILE A 230 -9.46 -14.32 -4.59
CA ILE A 230 -10.23 -13.10 -4.85
C ILE A 230 -11.54 -13.44 -5.59
N GLU A 231 -11.48 -14.31 -6.60
CA GLU A 231 -12.67 -14.76 -7.34
C GLU A 231 -13.69 -15.44 -6.41
N GLU A 232 -13.23 -16.28 -5.48
CA GLU A 232 -14.11 -16.93 -4.51
C GLU A 232 -14.78 -15.92 -3.57
N ILE A 233 -14.02 -14.92 -3.10
CA ILE A 233 -14.56 -13.83 -2.27
C ILE A 233 -15.63 -13.06 -3.04
N GLU A 234 -15.36 -12.67 -4.29
CA GLU A 234 -16.30 -11.96 -5.14
C GLU A 234 -17.58 -12.77 -5.39
N GLN A 235 -17.47 -14.08 -5.61
CA GLN A 235 -18.61 -14.98 -5.76
C GLN A 235 -19.44 -15.08 -4.47
N ARG A 236 -18.80 -15.25 -3.31
CA ARG A 236 -19.49 -15.30 -2.01
C ARG A 236 -20.26 -14.03 -1.74
N ILE A 237 -19.64 -12.88 -1.98
CA ILE A 237 -20.28 -11.56 -1.84
C ILE A 237 -21.51 -11.47 -2.76
N ARG A 238 -21.37 -11.82 -4.04
CA ARG A 238 -22.49 -11.82 -5.00
C ARG A 238 -23.64 -12.73 -4.57
N SER A 239 -23.31 -13.94 -4.09
CA SER A 239 -24.31 -14.91 -3.65
C SER A 239 -25.07 -14.45 -2.40
N ALA A 240 -24.37 -13.79 -1.47
CA ALA A 240 -24.98 -13.23 -0.27
C ALA A 240 -25.98 -12.12 -0.62
N PHE A 241 -25.61 -11.19 -1.52
CA PHE A 241 -26.51 -10.15 -2.00
C PHE A 241 -27.73 -10.72 -2.74
N SER A 242 -27.55 -11.68 -3.64
CA SER A 242 -28.69 -12.32 -4.34
C SER A 242 -29.64 -13.08 -3.41
N SER A 243 -29.13 -13.59 -2.28
CA SER A 243 -29.95 -14.32 -1.29
C SER A 243 -30.76 -13.36 -0.41
N MET A 244 -30.26 -12.14 -0.19
CA MET A 244 -30.97 -11.08 0.53
C MET A 244 -32.08 -10.43 -0.30
N GLU A 245 -31.91 -10.33 -1.62
CA GLU A 245 -32.96 -9.85 -2.54
C GLU A 245 -34.11 -10.86 -2.72
N GLY A 246 -33.87 -12.15 -2.44
CA GLY A 246 -34.86 -13.22 -2.58
C GLY A 246 -35.89 -13.36 -1.45
N GLU A 247 -35.74 -12.65 -0.32
CA GLU A 247 -36.65 -12.75 0.84
C GLU A 247 -37.61 -11.55 1.00
N GLY A 248 -37.60 -10.59 0.08
CA GLY A 248 -38.46 -9.41 0.11
C GLY A 248 -39.56 -9.43 -0.96
N ASN A 249 -40.52 -10.35 -0.88
CA ASN A 249 -41.73 -10.23 -1.70
C ASN A 249 -42.99 -10.72 -0.97
N ASP A 250 -43.59 -9.85 -0.15
CA ASP A 250 -45.05 -9.77 -0.07
C ASP A 250 -45.52 -8.37 0.35
N SER A 251 -46.61 -7.94 -0.28
CA SER A 251 -47.40 -6.70 -0.13
C SER A 251 -46.88 -5.37 -0.72
N THR A 252 -47.59 -5.01 -1.79
CA THR A 252 -47.67 -3.79 -2.59
C THR A 252 -48.02 -2.52 -1.80
N GLU A 253 -47.36 -1.39 -2.12
CA GLU A 253 -48.01 -0.08 -2.26
C GLU A 253 -47.16 0.82 -3.19
N GLU A 254 -47.84 1.49 -4.11
CA GLU A 254 -47.28 2.33 -5.18
C GLU A 254 -46.44 3.49 -4.63
N LEU A 255 -45.14 3.48 -4.92
CA LEU A 255 -44.30 4.68 -5.02
C LEU A 255 -43.37 4.49 -6.22
N THR A 256 -43.26 5.51 -7.05
CA THR A 256 -42.54 5.54 -8.32
C THR A 256 -41.13 4.96 -8.21
N GLU A 257 -40.91 3.81 -8.85
CA GLU A 257 -39.60 3.13 -8.91
C GLU A 257 -38.62 4.02 -9.68
N VAL A 258 -37.65 4.57 -8.95
CA VAL A 258 -36.41 5.06 -9.54
C VAL A 258 -35.56 3.83 -9.81
N ASP A 259 -35.20 3.62 -11.07
CA ASP A 259 -34.37 2.49 -11.50
C ASP A 259 -32.99 2.56 -10.83
N GLU A 260 -32.80 1.83 -9.72
CA GLU A 260 -31.55 1.79 -8.96
C GLU A 260 -30.35 1.34 -9.82
N GLU A 261 -30.57 0.64 -10.95
CA GLU A 261 -29.52 0.28 -11.92
C GLU A 261 -28.94 1.50 -12.67
N THR A 262 -29.69 2.60 -12.78
CA THR A 262 -29.23 3.84 -13.44
C THR A 262 -28.52 4.81 -12.51
N VAL A 263 -28.63 4.64 -11.19
CA VAL A 263 -27.96 5.48 -10.21
C VAL A 263 -26.60 4.88 -9.87
N PRO A 264 -25.48 5.57 -10.13
CA PRO A 264 -24.17 5.03 -9.80
C PRO A 264 -24.04 4.75 -8.29
N ALA A 265 -23.51 3.59 -7.91
CA ALA A 265 -23.32 3.21 -6.49
C ALA A 265 -22.59 4.29 -5.65
N LYS A 266 -21.67 5.04 -6.26
CA LYS A 266 -20.97 6.17 -5.60
C LYS A 266 -21.90 7.35 -5.25
N VAL A 267 -23.00 7.53 -5.97
CA VAL A 267 -24.01 8.57 -5.70
C VAL A 267 -24.83 8.16 -4.49
N MET A 268 -25.27 6.91 -4.41
CA MET A 268 -25.98 6.37 -3.25
C MET A 268 -25.11 6.45 -1.98
N GLU A 269 -23.86 6.03 -2.07
CA GLU A 269 -22.91 6.11 -0.95
C GLU A 269 -22.67 7.57 -0.49
N ARG A 270 -22.70 8.52 -1.44
CA ARG A 270 -22.59 9.95 -1.14
C ARG A 270 -23.85 10.48 -0.44
N ILE A 271 -25.03 10.10 -0.90
CA ILE A 271 -26.32 10.48 -0.28
C ILE A 271 -26.37 9.96 1.16
N GLU A 272 -25.99 8.70 1.39
CA GLU A 272 -25.93 8.12 2.74
C GLU A 272 -24.94 8.85 3.66
N ARG A 273 -23.75 9.22 3.14
CA ARG A 273 -22.80 10.05 3.89
C ARG A 273 -23.37 11.42 4.25
N MET A 274 -24.15 12.04 3.37
CA MET A 274 -24.78 13.34 3.65
C MET A 274 -25.85 13.22 4.75
N PHE A 275 -26.63 12.14 4.77
CA PHE A 275 -27.56 11.83 5.88
C PHE A 275 -26.82 11.65 7.22
N LEU A 276 -25.72 10.87 7.23
CA LEU A 276 -24.93 10.65 8.44
C LEU A 276 -24.26 11.94 8.96
N GLN A 277 -23.80 12.80 8.07
CA GLN A 277 -23.23 14.10 8.44
C GLN A 277 -24.28 15.04 9.03
N PHE A 278 -25.52 14.98 8.53
CA PHE A 278 -26.63 15.76 9.07
C PHE A 278 -26.94 15.36 10.51
N SER A 279 -27.06 14.05 10.78
CA SER A 279 -27.36 13.52 12.12
C SER A 279 -26.29 13.85 13.18
N ASN A 280 -25.07 14.18 12.76
CA ASN A 280 -23.93 14.45 13.64
C ASN A 280 -23.58 15.95 13.77
N SER A 281 -24.40 16.87 13.24
CA SER A 281 -24.05 18.30 13.18
C SER A 281 -24.47 19.10 14.44
N PRO A 282 -23.63 20.03 14.98
CA PRO A 282 -23.89 20.73 16.24
C PRO A 282 -24.49 22.16 16.13
N SER A 283 -24.84 22.68 14.95
CA SER A 283 -25.40 24.05 14.83
C SER A 283 -26.49 24.22 13.75
N ALA A 284 -27.56 24.95 14.08
CA ALA A 284 -28.75 25.12 13.24
C ALA A 284 -28.49 25.78 11.86
N GLN A 285 -27.45 26.62 11.76
CA GLN A 285 -27.11 27.28 10.49
C GLN A 285 -26.38 26.34 9.51
N GLN A 286 -25.57 25.40 10.03
CA GLN A 286 -24.92 24.37 9.22
C GLN A 286 -25.92 23.32 8.75
N SER A 287 -26.89 22.95 9.59
CA SER A 287 -27.96 22.02 9.21
C SER A 287 -28.78 22.52 8.02
N ARG A 288 -29.10 23.82 7.94
CA ARG A 288 -29.87 24.38 6.81
C ARG A 288 -29.13 24.30 5.47
N VAL A 289 -27.81 24.54 5.46
CA VAL A 289 -27.00 24.47 4.25
C VAL A 289 -26.87 23.02 3.77
N MET A 290 -26.63 22.07 4.69
CA MET A 290 -26.54 20.65 4.36
C MET A 290 -27.89 20.07 3.90
N ALA A 291 -29.00 20.48 4.52
CA ALA A 291 -30.35 20.13 4.08
C ALA A 291 -30.59 20.50 2.62
N GLN A 292 -30.21 21.74 2.25
CA GLN A 292 -30.39 22.22 0.89
C GLN A 292 -29.56 21.40 -0.10
N GLN A 293 -28.28 21.13 0.22
CA GLN A 293 -27.41 20.33 -0.63
C GLN A 293 -27.90 18.88 -0.78
N LEU A 294 -28.40 18.27 0.30
CA LEU A 294 -28.96 16.93 0.27
C LEU A 294 -30.21 16.88 -0.61
N LYS A 295 -31.10 17.87 -0.49
CA LYS A 295 -32.28 17.97 -1.33
C LYS A 295 -31.93 18.15 -2.81
N GLU A 296 -31.01 19.05 -3.13
CA GLU A 296 -30.56 19.28 -4.51
C GLU A 296 -29.96 18.01 -5.14
N GLU A 297 -29.23 17.21 -4.35
CA GLU A 297 -28.67 15.95 -4.82
C GLU A 297 -29.76 14.88 -5.01
N LEU A 298 -30.76 14.79 -4.11
CA LEU A 298 -31.90 13.89 -4.28
C LEU A 298 -32.73 14.25 -5.51
N ASP A 299 -33.06 15.53 -5.70
CA ASP A 299 -33.83 16.02 -6.85
C ASP A 299 -33.10 15.77 -8.19
N LYS A 300 -31.77 15.88 -8.19
CA LYS A 300 -30.94 15.65 -9.38
C LYS A 300 -31.02 14.22 -9.92
N TRP A 301 -31.21 13.25 -9.04
CA TRP A 301 -31.29 11.82 -9.39
C TRP A 301 -32.72 11.28 -9.32
N ASP A 302 -33.72 12.15 -9.20
CA ASP A 302 -35.13 11.81 -9.02
C ASP A 302 -35.41 10.93 -7.78
N LEU A 303 -34.51 10.95 -6.80
CA LEU A 303 -34.54 10.12 -5.59
C LEU A 303 -35.34 10.74 -4.45
N TYR A 304 -35.86 11.97 -4.61
CA TYR A 304 -36.54 12.67 -3.52
C TYR A 304 -37.76 11.90 -3.01
N GLY A 305 -38.56 11.30 -3.90
CA GLY A 305 -39.74 10.51 -3.49
C GLY A 305 -39.37 9.28 -2.65
N VAL A 306 -38.24 8.64 -2.95
CA VAL A 306 -37.74 7.46 -2.21
C VAL A 306 -37.21 7.86 -0.83
N TYR A 307 -36.58 9.02 -0.72
CA TYR A 307 -35.93 9.48 0.51
C TYR A 307 -36.76 10.50 1.30
N GLU A 308 -37.99 10.81 0.88
CA GLU A 308 -38.81 11.89 1.42
C GLU A 308 -39.00 11.77 2.94
N ASP A 309 -39.42 10.60 3.41
CA ASP A 309 -39.65 10.35 4.83
C ASP A 309 -38.37 10.50 5.66
N ARG A 310 -37.24 9.97 5.18
CA ARG A 310 -35.93 10.12 5.84
C ARG A 310 -35.51 11.59 5.87
N PHE A 311 -35.70 12.32 4.77
CA PHE A 311 -35.35 13.73 4.67
C PHE A 311 -36.21 14.60 5.60
N LEU A 312 -37.53 14.38 5.67
CA LEU A 312 -38.43 15.12 6.54
C LEU A 312 -38.17 14.83 8.03
N ASN A 313 -37.80 13.59 8.37
CA ASN A 313 -37.45 13.20 9.74
C ASN A 313 -36.20 13.93 10.27
N LEU A 314 -35.32 14.44 9.40
CA LEU A 314 -34.15 15.25 9.81
C LEU A 314 -34.53 16.52 10.58
N PHE A 315 -35.76 17.02 10.42
CA PHE A 315 -36.24 18.25 11.04
C PHE A 315 -37.24 18.02 12.17
N ARG A 316 -37.60 16.76 12.47
CA ARG A 316 -38.56 16.44 13.53
C ARG A 316 -37.95 16.49 14.94
N ASP A 317 -36.63 16.40 15.05
CA ASP A 317 -35.88 16.35 16.32
C ASP A 317 -34.95 17.56 16.58
N GLN A 318 -35.18 18.70 15.91
CA GLN A 318 -34.46 19.97 16.20
C GLN A 318 -35.32 20.99 16.97
#